data_AF-A0A432W3C3-F1
#
_entry.id   AF-A0A432W3C3-F1
#
_cell.length_a   1.000
_cell.length_b   1.000
_cell.length_c   1.000
_cell.angle_alpha   90.00
_cell.angle_beta   90.00
_cell.angle_gamma   90.00
#
_symmetry.space_group_name_H-M   'P 1'
#
loop_
_entity.id
_entity.type
_entity.pdbx_description
1 polymer ?
#
loop_
_entity_poly.entity_id
_entity_poly.type
_entity_poly.pdbx_seq_one_letter_code
_entity_poly.pdbx_strand_id
1 'polypeptide(L)'
;MKLWLVLLVLAMLFCISPAMAEETDNGQNNQLEVSISGVSGRDASNVRNRLSIYTYHGQQAPGAARLRFLHRRAEQEILRALAPSGYYQASVERQLERTDSGWQARYDITPGPVMQIRDVDIQITGEAREDDAFRNLINNLDIRSGQNLRHSNYENAKSRLRNLATERGYNEAAFAKSELRIDLEDYAADIVIHLESGPRFRFGQIRFSEAQLDEDVLQRFVPFHEGDYLTSDRLMELQFGMADSDYFSRVQIEPLWSEADDDKLVPVAVELEPNKRTYYRAGIGYGTDTGARLSFDQNRRWVNTRGHRFSTQFQLSESSSTVAANYIIPGQQPQTDQYAIRTSWRDEDVGPTRTEIFTLGVSWQTQLERTLRTMSLDWQDERDRFEGERRNTQFLIPSIQWNRVHTPDRLDVARGYRLNLGLRGATEQALSSTDFGQVTLSGKFVFSFAERFRFLTRGDFGTTAATDFDRIPTSLRFYAGGDTSIRGYGYRMVGPRNEEGEIVGGRHLAVGSAEVDYEFRPNWRVAAFIDSGNAFDNVNDAFRTGIGAGVRWQSPVGPIRIDLAHGLADVGDTIRLHLTLGPDL
;
A
#
# COMPACT_ATOMS: atom_id res chain seq x y z
N MET A 1 57.48 0.55 40.53
CA MET A 1 58.16 -0.61 41.15
C MET A 1 58.09 -1.75 40.13
N LYS A 2 58.99 -1.86 39.14
CA LYS A 2 60.43 -2.18 39.14
C LYS A 2 60.77 -3.59 39.65
N LEU A 3 61.23 -4.39 38.67
CA LEU A 3 62.17 -5.52 38.67
C LEU A 3 61.73 -6.81 39.37
N TRP A 4 61.63 -7.94 38.66
CA TRP A 4 62.74 -8.80 38.19
C TRP A 4 63.67 -9.25 39.32
N LEU A 5 63.48 -10.49 39.75
CA LEU A 5 64.51 -11.50 40.07
C LEU A 5 63.74 -12.85 40.13
N VAL A 6 63.80 -13.75 39.14
CA VAL A 6 64.94 -14.55 38.68
C VAL A 6 65.56 -15.32 39.84
N LEU A 7 65.13 -16.58 40.02
CA LEU A 7 66.01 -17.74 40.24
C LEU A 7 65.20 -19.02 40.52
N LEU A 8 65.42 -20.03 39.67
CA LEU A 8 65.20 -21.47 39.90
C LEU A 8 63.73 -21.89 40.10
N VAL A 9 63.00 -22.30 39.06
CA VAL A 9 63.29 -23.52 38.27
C VAL A 9 63.37 -23.23 36.76
N LEU A 10 64.42 -23.78 36.15
CA LEU A 10 64.97 -23.46 34.84
C LEU A 10 64.03 -23.72 33.64
N ALA A 11 64.01 -22.72 32.76
CA ALA A 11 63.76 -22.84 31.34
C ALA A 11 65.10 -22.78 30.57
N MET A 12 65.23 -23.59 29.51
CA MET A 12 65.77 -23.25 28.18
C MET A 12 65.91 -24.57 27.36
N LEU A 13 65.22 -24.76 26.23
CA LEU A 13 65.54 -24.24 24.89
C LEU A 13 66.99 -24.54 24.48
N PHE A 14 67.22 -25.62 23.71
CA PHE A 14 67.57 -25.59 22.26
C PHE A 14 68.27 -26.89 21.78
N CYS A 15 67.96 -27.26 20.53
CA CYS A 15 68.72 -28.08 19.56
C CYS A 15 68.84 -29.61 19.78
N ILE A 16 68.24 -30.38 18.86
CA ILE A 16 68.91 -31.08 17.74
C ILE A 16 67.85 -31.89 16.95
N SER A 17 67.71 -31.62 15.65
CA SER A 17 67.00 -32.45 14.66
C SER A 17 67.74 -33.77 14.40
N PRO A 18 67.11 -34.80 13.78
CA PRO A 18 67.23 -34.88 12.32
C PRO A 18 65.95 -35.36 11.59
N ALA A 19 65.86 -34.91 10.33
CA ALA A 19 65.30 -35.59 9.14
C ALA A 19 63.98 -36.38 9.33
N MET A 20 62.80 -35.87 8.93
CA MET A 20 62.40 -35.56 7.54
C MET A 20 62.96 -36.59 6.54
N ALA A 21 62.22 -37.69 6.38
CA ALA A 21 62.10 -38.35 5.09
C ALA A 21 60.92 -37.69 4.37
N GLU A 22 61.26 -36.92 3.33
CA GLU A 22 60.32 -36.36 2.36
C GLU A 22 59.52 -37.48 1.70
N GLU A 23 58.20 -37.45 1.86
CA GLU A 23 57.33 -37.55 0.69
C GLU A 23 56.70 -36.18 0.52
N THR A 24 57.39 -35.34 -0.24
CA THR A 24 56.85 -34.13 -0.85
C THR A 24 55.70 -34.53 -1.77
N ASP A 25 54.46 -34.56 -1.27
CA ASP A 25 53.32 -34.31 -2.15
C ASP A 25 53.10 -32.79 -2.15
N ASN A 26 53.64 -32.17 -3.19
CA ASN A 26 53.63 -30.74 -3.45
C ASN A 26 52.24 -30.14 -3.23
N GLY A 27 52.20 -28.88 -2.80
CA GLY A 27 50.99 -28.05 -2.70
C GLY A 27 50.29 -27.87 -4.04
N GLN A 28 49.66 -28.92 -4.54
CA GLN A 28 48.69 -28.87 -5.62
C GLN A 28 47.35 -28.48 -5.01
N ASN A 29 46.77 -27.43 -5.57
CA ASN A 29 45.40 -27.02 -5.34
C ASN A 29 44.52 -28.28 -5.42
N ASN A 30 43.92 -28.76 -4.32
CA ASN A 30 43.08 -29.96 -4.33
C ASN A 30 41.61 -29.56 -4.32
N GLN A 31 41.24 -28.65 -5.21
CA GLN A 31 39.88 -28.16 -5.37
C GLN A 31 39.06 -29.11 -6.26
N LEU A 32 37.76 -29.20 -6.02
CA LEU A 32 36.85 -29.90 -6.90
C LEU A 32 36.13 -28.91 -7.81
N GLU A 33 36.26 -29.10 -9.12
CA GLU A 33 35.46 -28.39 -10.11
C GLU A 33 34.38 -29.30 -10.69
N VAL A 34 33.14 -28.83 -10.70
CA VAL A 34 31.98 -29.58 -11.21
C VAL A 34 31.37 -28.85 -12.38
N SER A 35 31.46 -29.42 -13.58
CA SER A 35 30.84 -28.90 -14.79
C SER A 35 29.60 -29.69 -15.17
N ILE A 36 28.51 -28.97 -15.45
CA ILE A 36 27.23 -29.53 -15.89
C ILE A 36 26.88 -28.87 -17.22
N SER A 37 26.63 -29.68 -18.25
CA SER A 37 26.29 -29.22 -19.60
C SER A 37 25.01 -29.91 -20.11
N GLY A 38 24.40 -29.39 -21.19
CA GLY A 38 23.25 -30.02 -21.86
C GLY A 38 21.86 -29.70 -21.30
N VAL A 39 21.78 -28.98 -20.17
CA VAL A 39 20.53 -28.40 -19.62
C VAL A 39 20.73 -26.91 -19.31
N SER A 40 19.66 -26.11 -19.39
CA SER A 40 19.71 -24.66 -19.17
C SER A 40 18.59 -24.17 -18.24
N GLY A 41 18.66 -22.90 -17.82
CA GLY A 41 17.62 -22.26 -17.04
C GLY A 41 17.26 -22.97 -15.73
N ARG A 42 15.96 -23.29 -15.56
CA ARG A 42 15.41 -23.91 -14.34
C ARG A 42 15.94 -25.32 -14.12
N ASP A 43 16.10 -26.10 -15.17
CA ASP A 43 16.53 -27.50 -15.06
C ASP A 43 17.99 -27.59 -14.62
N ALA A 44 18.87 -26.75 -15.19
CA ALA A 44 20.26 -26.63 -14.74
C ALA A 44 20.35 -26.22 -13.26
N SER A 45 19.50 -25.29 -12.83
CA SER A 45 19.44 -24.84 -11.43
C SER A 45 18.98 -25.96 -10.50
N ASN A 46 17.96 -26.73 -10.90
CA ASN A 46 17.44 -27.85 -10.10
C ASN A 46 18.48 -28.98 -9.97
N VAL A 47 19.20 -29.28 -11.05
CA VAL A 47 20.31 -30.25 -11.03
C VAL A 47 21.39 -29.81 -10.05
N ARG A 48 21.88 -28.57 -10.14
CA ARG A 48 22.89 -28.04 -9.21
C ARG A 48 22.47 -28.13 -7.75
N ASN A 49 21.21 -27.80 -7.46
CA ASN A 49 20.69 -27.80 -6.09
C ASN A 49 20.53 -29.21 -5.49
N ARG A 50 20.28 -30.23 -6.32
CA ARG A 50 20.08 -31.63 -5.88
C ARG A 50 21.32 -32.50 -5.99
N LEU A 51 22.33 -32.05 -6.72
CA LEU A 51 23.56 -32.78 -6.96
C LEU A 51 24.51 -32.66 -5.76
N SER A 52 24.64 -33.73 -4.98
CA SER A 52 25.40 -33.73 -3.74
C SER A 52 26.88 -33.40 -3.93
N ILE A 53 27.49 -33.85 -5.03
CA ILE A 53 28.89 -33.52 -5.39
C ILE A 53 29.08 -32.03 -5.70
N TYR A 54 28.04 -31.33 -6.15
CA TYR A 54 28.10 -29.90 -6.48
C TYR A 54 28.31 -29.01 -5.25
N THR A 55 28.00 -29.51 -4.05
CA THR A 55 28.27 -28.78 -2.79
C THR A 55 29.76 -28.49 -2.56
N TYR A 56 30.65 -29.26 -3.19
CA TYR A 56 32.11 -29.09 -3.11
C TYR A 56 32.69 -28.34 -4.32
N HIS A 57 31.86 -27.85 -5.25
CA HIS A 57 32.33 -27.08 -6.40
C HIS A 57 33.04 -25.81 -5.94
N GLY A 58 34.27 -25.59 -6.43
CA GLY A 58 35.14 -24.48 -6.04
C GLY A 58 35.68 -24.60 -4.60
N GLN A 59 35.44 -25.71 -3.92
CA GLN A 59 35.91 -25.99 -2.55
C GLN A 59 36.94 -27.12 -2.55
N GLN A 60 37.57 -27.38 -1.40
CA GLN A 60 38.50 -28.48 -1.24
C GLN A 60 37.78 -29.83 -1.45
N ALA A 61 38.35 -30.67 -2.31
CA ALA A 61 37.78 -31.97 -2.63
C ALA A 61 37.76 -32.88 -1.39
N PRO A 62 36.64 -33.57 -1.10
CA PRO A 62 36.60 -34.56 -0.03
C PRO A 62 37.53 -35.74 -0.37
N GLY A 63 37.88 -36.55 0.63
CA GLY A 63 38.75 -37.72 0.42
C GLY A 63 38.29 -38.60 -0.76
N ALA A 64 39.23 -39.12 -1.55
CA ALA A 64 38.96 -39.76 -2.84
C ALA A 64 37.86 -40.84 -2.81
N ALA A 65 37.75 -41.60 -1.71
CA ALA A 65 36.68 -42.59 -1.53
C ALA A 65 35.28 -41.95 -1.47
N ARG A 66 35.13 -40.83 -0.75
CA ARG A 66 33.89 -40.05 -0.66
C ARG A 66 33.57 -39.39 -2.00
N LEU A 67 34.58 -38.84 -2.68
CA LEU A 67 34.39 -38.22 -3.99
C LEU A 67 33.87 -39.23 -5.02
N ARG A 68 34.50 -40.42 -5.13
CA ARG A 68 34.03 -41.49 -6.01
C ARG A 68 32.62 -41.98 -5.65
N PHE A 69 32.29 -42.02 -4.35
CA PHE A 69 30.93 -42.35 -3.91
C PHE A 69 29.90 -41.33 -4.39
N LEU A 70 30.16 -40.03 -4.20
CA LEU A 70 29.28 -38.96 -4.66
C LEU A 70 29.18 -38.97 -6.20
N HIS A 71 30.29 -39.17 -6.90
CA HIS A 71 30.31 -39.24 -8.36
C HIS A 71 29.49 -40.42 -8.92
N ARG A 72 29.52 -41.60 -8.28
CA ARG A 72 28.68 -42.75 -8.68
C ARG A 72 27.19 -42.48 -8.47
N ARG A 73 26.84 -41.68 -7.46
CA ARG A 73 25.44 -41.35 -7.12
C ARG A 73 24.88 -40.20 -7.96
N ALA A 74 25.76 -39.35 -8.49
CA ALA A 74 25.42 -38.16 -9.26
C ALA A 74 24.44 -38.43 -10.40
N GLU A 75 24.61 -39.52 -11.14
CA GLU A 75 23.71 -39.89 -12.24
C GLU A 75 22.25 -40.00 -11.77
N GLN A 76 21.99 -40.78 -10.72
CA GLN A 76 20.65 -40.92 -10.15
C GLN A 76 20.11 -39.61 -9.57
N GLU A 77 20.97 -38.77 -9.00
CA GLU A 77 20.58 -37.45 -8.49
C GLU A 77 20.17 -36.50 -9.61
N ILE A 78 20.90 -36.51 -10.73
CA ILE A 78 20.60 -35.74 -11.93
C ILE A 78 19.28 -36.21 -12.54
N LEU A 79 19.08 -37.51 -12.76
CA LEU A 79 17.83 -38.05 -13.30
C LEU A 79 16.63 -37.69 -12.42
N ARG A 80 16.75 -37.81 -11.09
CA ARG A 80 15.71 -37.38 -10.14
C ARG A 80 15.49 -35.88 -10.12
N ALA A 81 16.49 -35.07 -10.47
CA ALA A 81 16.35 -33.63 -10.59
C ALA A 81 15.64 -33.21 -11.89
N LEU A 82 15.71 -34.02 -12.94
CA LEU A 82 15.07 -33.73 -14.22
C LEU A 82 13.66 -34.31 -14.34
N ALA A 83 13.36 -35.38 -13.60
CA ALA A 83 12.04 -36.01 -13.57
C ALA A 83 10.86 -35.04 -13.29
N PRO A 84 10.94 -34.06 -12.36
CA PRO A 84 9.88 -33.07 -12.14
C PRO A 84 9.53 -32.21 -13.36
N SER A 85 10.46 -32.07 -14.30
CA SER A 85 10.28 -31.36 -15.57
C SER A 85 9.83 -32.27 -16.72
N GLY A 86 9.57 -33.55 -16.43
CA GLY A 86 9.07 -34.54 -17.38
C GLY A 86 10.14 -35.32 -18.14
N TYR A 87 11.41 -35.17 -17.78
CA TYR A 87 12.52 -35.90 -18.43
C TYR A 87 12.78 -37.23 -17.70
N TYR A 88 12.18 -38.31 -18.20
CA TYR A 88 12.33 -39.66 -17.64
C TYR A 88 13.28 -40.57 -18.43
N GLN A 89 13.62 -40.18 -19.67
CA GLN A 89 14.60 -40.84 -20.53
C GLN A 89 15.91 -40.04 -20.67
N ALA A 90 16.22 -39.18 -19.71
CA ALA A 90 17.49 -38.45 -19.71
C ALA A 90 18.67 -39.44 -19.57
N SER A 91 19.77 -39.13 -20.25
CA SER A 91 21.05 -39.84 -20.09
C SER A 91 22.14 -38.89 -19.62
N VAL A 92 23.12 -39.42 -18.87
CA VAL A 92 24.21 -38.63 -18.30
C VAL A 92 25.53 -39.30 -18.60
N GLU A 93 26.37 -38.65 -19.38
CA GLU A 93 27.77 -39.02 -19.50
C GLU A 93 28.53 -38.39 -18.33
N ARG A 94 29.28 -39.22 -17.60
CA ARG A 94 29.96 -38.80 -16.37
C ARG A 94 31.43 -39.14 -16.41
N GLN A 95 32.26 -38.16 -16.10
CA GLN A 95 33.71 -38.29 -16.04
C GLN A 95 34.22 -37.72 -14.72
N LEU A 96 35.24 -38.38 -14.14
CA LEU A 96 35.93 -37.92 -12.95
C LEU A 96 37.43 -38.09 -13.17
N GLU A 97 38.14 -36.97 -13.25
CA GLU A 97 39.57 -36.91 -13.54
C GLU A 97 40.31 -36.17 -12.42
N ARG A 98 41.57 -36.56 -12.19
CA ARG A 98 42.49 -35.84 -11.32
C ARG A 98 43.40 -35.00 -12.21
N THR A 99 43.43 -33.70 -11.99
CA THR A 99 44.24 -32.72 -12.72
C THR A 99 45.35 -32.18 -11.80
N ASP A 100 46.31 -31.45 -12.37
CA ASP A 100 47.36 -30.76 -11.60
C ASP A 100 46.81 -29.69 -10.63
N SER A 101 45.55 -29.29 -10.84
CA SER A 101 44.80 -28.30 -10.06
C SER A 101 43.70 -28.89 -9.17
N GLY A 102 43.63 -30.23 -9.04
CA GLY A 102 42.72 -30.92 -8.13
C GLY A 102 41.91 -32.02 -8.80
N TRP A 103 40.59 -31.99 -8.62
CA TRP A 103 39.65 -32.95 -9.21
C TRP A 103 38.67 -32.23 -10.13
N GLN A 104 38.34 -32.85 -11.27
CA GLN A 104 37.32 -32.35 -12.19
C GLN A 104 36.24 -33.42 -12.38
N ALA A 105 35.00 -33.08 -12.06
CA ALA A 105 33.83 -33.91 -12.31
C ALA A 105 32.97 -33.26 -13.41
N ARG A 106 32.82 -33.97 -14.53
CA ARG A 106 32.02 -33.49 -15.67
C ARG A 106 30.78 -34.36 -15.85
N TYR A 107 29.64 -33.69 -16.03
CA TYR A 107 28.34 -34.30 -16.29
C TYR A 107 27.72 -33.67 -17.54
N ASP A 108 27.76 -34.39 -18.66
CA ASP A 108 27.09 -33.98 -19.90
C ASP A 108 25.73 -34.66 -19.97
N ILE A 109 24.66 -33.87 -19.92
CA ILE A 109 23.28 -34.36 -19.78
C ILE A 109 22.58 -34.28 -21.14
N THR A 110 21.99 -35.39 -21.58
CA THR A 110 21.07 -35.39 -22.73
C THR A 110 19.65 -35.59 -22.20
N PRO A 111 18.78 -34.56 -22.19
CA PRO A 111 17.49 -34.63 -21.48
C PRO A 111 16.48 -35.63 -22.07
N GLY A 112 16.59 -35.91 -23.37
CA GLY A 112 15.58 -36.70 -24.10
C GLY A 112 14.27 -35.93 -24.33
N PRO A 113 13.24 -36.59 -24.88
CA PRO A 113 11.91 -36.00 -25.04
C PRO A 113 11.25 -35.74 -23.69
N VAL A 114 10.46 -34.67 -23.59
CA VAL A 114 9.61 -34.44 -22.40
C VAL A 114 8.41 -35.38 -22.50
N MET A 115 8.14 -36.13 -21.42
CA MET A 115 6.96 -36.97 -21.30
C MET A 115 5.69 -36.14 -21.45
N GLN A 116 4.71 -36.64 -22.18
CA GLN A 116 3.42 -35.98 -22.37
C GLN A 116 2.35 -36.59 -21.47
N ILE A 117 1.37 -35.77 -21.09
CA ILE A 117 0.19 -36.20 -20.35
C ILE A 117 -0.76 -36.87 -21.36
N ARG A 118 -1.05 -38.15 -21.17
CA ARG A 118 -2.01 -38.90 -21.98
C ARG A 118 -3.42 -38.60 -21.53
N ASP A 119 -3.77 -38.93 -20.30
CA ASP A 119 -5.10 -38.70 -19.75
C ASP A 119 -5.10 -37.84 -18.47
N VAL A 120 -6.17 -37.04 -18.32
CA VAL A 120 -6.44 -36.22 -17.14
C VAL A 120 -7.86 -36.52 -16.65
N ASP A 121 -7.95 -37.21 -15.51
CA ASP A 121 -9.21 -37.54 -14.85
C ASP A 121 -9.36 -36.68 -13.58
N ILE A 122 -10.18 -35.64 -13.66
CA ILE A 122 -10.51 -34.76 -12.53
C ILE A 122 -11.99 -34.89 -12.22
N GLN A 123 -12.30 -35.39 -11.02
CA GLN A 123 -13.67 -35.59 -10.56
C GLN A 123 -13.88 -34.87 -9.24
N ILE A 124 -15.00 -34.14 -9.15
CA ILE A 124 -15.46 -33.51 -7.92
C ILE A 124 -16.75 -34.20 -7.49
N THR A 125 -16.79 -34.72 -6.28
CA THR A 125 -17.97 -35.34 -5.66
C THR A 125 -18.39 -34.56 -4.43
N GLY A 126 -19.60 -34.83 -3.91
CA GLY A 126 -20.24 -34.02 -2.88
C GLY A 126 -20.94 -32.78 -3.45
N GLU A 127 -21.22 -31.80 -2.61
CA GLU A 127 -22.01 -30.62 -3.01
C GLU A 127 -21.26 -29.69 -3.98
N ALA A 128 -19.91 -29.70 -3.97
CA ALA A 128 -19.12 -28.88 -4.89
C ALA A 128 -19.24 -29.31 -6.37
N ARG A 129 -19.84 -30.48 -6.65
CA ARG A 129 -20.12 -30.92 -8.03
C ARG A 129 -21.01 -29.93 -8.78
N GLU A 130 -21.93 -29.28 -8.06
CA GLU A 130 -22.84 -28.29 -8.60
C GLU A 130 -22.30 -26.84 -8.55
N ASP A 131 -21.11 -26.63 -8.01
CA ASP A 131 -20.51 -25.31 -7.88
C ASP A 131 -19.74 -24.90 -9.14
N ASP A 132 -20.25 -23.88 -9.83
CA ASP A 132 -19.65 -23.34 -11.06
C ASP A 132 -18.20 -22.87 -10.88
N ALA A 133 -17.81 -22.46 -9.67
CA ALA A 133 -16.43 -22.05 -9.40
C ALA A 133 -15.43 -23.19 -9.62
N PHE A 134 -15.80 -24.43 -9.25
CA PHE A 134 -14.95 -25.60 -9.47
C PHE A 134 -14.86 -25.94 -10.95
N ARG A 135 -15.97 -25.88 -11.70
CA ARG A 135 -15.99 -26.09 -13.15
C ARG A 135 -15.08 -25.09 -13.86
N ASN A 136 -15.19 -23.81 -13.49
CA ASN A 136 -14.37 -22.73 -14.04
C ASN A 136 -12.89 -22.90 -13.69
N LEU A 137 -12.58 -23.34 -12.46
CA LEU A 137 -11.21 -23.62 -12.07
C LEU A 137 -10.61 -24.77 -12.90
N ILE A 138 -11.31 -25.89 -13.02
CA ILE A 138 -10.86 -27.09 -13.76
C ILE A 138 -10.54 -26.75 -15.22
N ASN A 139 -11.40 -25.97 -15.88
CA ASN A 139 -11.19 -25.54 -17.27
C ASN A 139 -9.91 -24.68 -17.45
N ASN A 140 -9.47 -24.01 -16.37
CA ASN A 140 -8.33 -23.11 -16.34
C ASN A 140 -7.11 -23.68 -15.59
N LEU A 141 -7.06 -25.00 -15.40
CA LEU A 141 -5.87 -25.67 -14.88
C LEU A 141 -4.84 -25.89 -16.00
N ASP A 142 -3.56 -25.73 -15.64
CA ASP A 142 -2.41 -25.99 -16.53
C ASP A 142 -2.05 -27.49 -16.59
N ILE A 143 -3.08 -28.34 -16.65
CA ILE A 143 -2.97 -29.79 -16.82
C ILE A 143 -4.03 -30.26 -17.83
N ARG A 144 -3.60 -30.58 -19.05
CA ARG A 144 -4.47 -31.07 -20.13
C ARG A 144 -3.79 -32.23 -20.86
N SER A 145 -4.61 -33.12 -21.41
CA SER A 145 -4.14 -34.17 -22.34
C SER A 145 -3.34 -33.54 -23.49
N GLY A 146 -2.23 -34.17 -23.87
CA GLY A 146 -1.28 -33.73 -24.89
C GLY A 146 -0.25 -32.69 -24.42
N GLN A 147 -0.34 -32.16 -23.20
CA GLN A 147 0.66 -31.21 -22.68
C GLN A 147 1.90 -31.92 -22.14
N ASN A 148 3.03 -31.20 -22.15
CA ASN A 148 4.26 -31.68 -21.52
C ASN A 148 4.07 -31.79 -20.00
N LEU A 149 4.48 -32.93 -19.43
CA LEU A 149 4.40 -33.19 -18.00
C LEU A 149 5.30 -32.23 -17.22
N ARG A 150 4.69 -31.55 -16.23
CA ARG A 150 5.42 -30.81 -15.19
C ARG A 150 4.78 -31.12 -13.84
N HIS A 151 5.57 -31.65 -12.91
CA HIS A 151 5.08 -32.02 -11.58
C HIS A 151 4.56 -30.80 -10.81
N SER A 152 5.15 -29.62 -11.03
CA SER A 152 4.69 -28.36 -10.46
C SER A 152 3.24 -28.05 -10.82
N ASN A 153 2.81 -28.37 -12.04
CA ASN A 153 1.45 -28.06 -12.50
C ASN A 153 0.42 -28.97 -11.83
N TYR A 154 0.77 -30.25 -11.63
CA TYR A 154 -0.03 -31.21 -10.88
C TYR A 154 -0.22 -30.78 -9.41
N GLU A 155 0.86 -30.43 -8.72
CA GLU A 155 0.77 -29.96 -7.32
C GLU A 155 0.02 -28.62 -7.22
N ASN A 156 0.23 -27.70 -8.17
CA ASN A 156 -0.52 -26.45 -8.23
C ASN A 156 -2.02 -26.70 -8.46
N ALA A 157 -2.39 -27.65 -9.32
CA ALA A 157 -3.80 -28.01 -9.54
C ALA A 157 -4.48 -28.50 -8.26
N LYS A 158 -3.82 -29.42 -7.53
CA LYS A 158 -4.30 -29.89 -6.22
C LYS A 158 -4.43 -28.76 -5.22
N SER A 159 -3.40 -27.92 -5.09
CA SER A 159 -3.42 -26.77 -4.18
C SER A 159 -4.58 -25.82 -4.50
N ARG A 160 -4.78 -25.46 -5.78
CA ARG A 160 -5.88 -24.58 -6.20
C ARG A 160 -7.26 -25.17 -5.90
N LEU A 161 -7.46 -26.47 -6.13
CA LEU A 161 -8.72 -27.15 -5.82
C LEU A 161 -9.01 -27.14 -4.31
N ARG A 162 -8.02 -27.47 -3.48
CA ARG A 162 -8.16 -27.45 -2.01
C ARG A 162 -8.38 -26.05 -1.46
N ASN A 163 -7.68 -25.05 -1.99
CA ASN A 163 -7.84 -23.67 -1.58
C ASN A 163 -9.24 -23.15 -1.92
N LEU A 164 -9.74 -23.43 -3.13
CA LEU A 164 -11.11 -23.06 -3.51
C LEU A 164 -12.16 -23.72 -2.61
N ALA A 165 -11.95 -24.99 -2.24
CA ALA A 165 -12.81 -25.67 -1.28
C ALA A 165 -12.83 -24.95 0.08
N THR A 166 -11.65 -24.63 0.61
CA THR A 166 -11.51 -23.93 1.90
C THR A 166 -12.14 -22.54 1.85
N GLU A 167 -11.86 -21.76 0.80
CA GLU A 167 -12.38 -20.40 0.59
C GLU A 167 -13.91 -20.34 0.56
N ARG A 168 -14.55 -21.40 0.04
CA ARG A 168 -16.00 -21.45 -0.17
C ARG A 168 -16.76 -22.22 0.91
N GLY A 169 -16.08 -22.62 1.98
CA GLY A 169 -16.71 -23.28 3.13
C GLY A 169 -16.87 -24.79 3.01
N TYR A 170 -16.10 -25.46 2.14
CA TYR A 170 -16.01 -26.93 2.07
C TYR A 170 -14.87 -27.42 2.98
N ASN A 171 -15.06 -27.30 4.29
CA ASN A 171 -14.00 -27.59 5.29
C ASN A 171 -13.61 -29.08 5.35
N GLU A 172 -14.52 -29.97 4.97
CA GLU A 172 -14.28 -31.43 4.94
C GLU A 172 -13.61 -31.91 3.66
N ALA A 173 -13.29 -31.00 2.72
CA ALA A 173 -12.80 -31.40 1.40
C ALA A 173 -11.48 -32.16 1.47
N ALA A 174 -11.45 -33.35 0.89
CA ALA A 174 -10.30 -34.24 0.87
C ALA A 174 -10.11 -34.90 -0.51
N PHE A 175 -8.86 -35.21 -0.84
CA PHE A 175 -8.57 -35.99 -2.05
C PHE A 175 -8.80 -37.47 -1.78
N ALA A 176 -9.85 -38.03 -2.37
CA ALA A 176 -10.09 -39.47 -2.39
C ALA A 176 -9.05 -40.20 -3.24
N LYS A 177 -8.63 -39.57 -4.35
CA LYS A 177 -7.48 -39.99 -5.15
C LYS A 177 -6.65 -38.78 -5.55
N SER A 178 -5.33 -38.90 -5.44
CA SER A 178 -4.39 -37.96 -6.02
C SER A 178 -3.16 -38.73 -6.49
N GLU A 179 -3.16 -39.12 -7.76
CA GLU A 179 -2.11 -39.95 -8.34
C GLU A 179 -1.56 -39.30 -9.61
N LEU A 180 -0.24 -39.37 -9.77
CA LEU A 180 0.46 -39.09 -11.01
C LEU A 180 1.13 -40.40 -11.43
N ARG A 181 0.57 -41.07 -12.44
CA ARG A 181 1.03 -42.37 -12.92
C ARG A 181 1.98 -42.15 -14.07
N ILE A 182 3.17 -42.76 -13.98
CA ILE A 182 4.23 -42.63 -14.98
C ILE A 182 4.36 -43.98 -15.69
N ASP A 183 4.14 -43.98 -17.00
CA ASP A 183 4.32 -45.13 -17.87
C ASP A 183 5.60 -44.94 -18.69
N LEU A 184 6.62 -45.75 -18.40
CA LEU A 184 7.91 -45.68 -19.09
C LEU A 184 7.94 -46.49 -20.39
N GLU A 185 6.99 -47.40 -20.58
CA GLU A 185 6.89 -48.22 -21.80
C GLU A 185 6.26 -47.39 -22.92
N ASP A 186 5.11 -46.78 -22.64
CA ASP A 186 4.43 -45.86 -23.58
C ASP A 186 4.99 -44.43 -23.56
N TYR A 187 5.91 -44.14 -22.62
CA TYR A 187 6.47 -42.81 -22.34
C TYR A 187 5.41 -41.72 -22.18
N ALA A 188 4.41 -42.01 -21.36
CA ALA A 188 3.26 -41.16 -21.10
C ALA A 188 2.96 -41.05 -19.59
N ALA A 189 2.25 -40.01 -19.21
CA ALA A 189 1.76 -39.84 -17.84
C ALA A 189 0.24 -39.69 -17.79
N ASP A 190 -0.39 -40.29 -16.77
CA ASP A 190 -1.81 -40.15 -16.50
C ASP A 190 -2.02 -39.47 -15.14
N ILE A 191 -2.91 -38.49 -15.10
CA ILE A 191 -3.23 -37.72 -13.89
C ILE A 191 -4.63 -38.12 -13.41
N VAL A 192 -4.73 -38.50 -12.13
CA VAL A 192 -6.01 -38.81 -11.48
C VAL A 192 -6.16 -37.95 -10.21
N ILE A 193 -7.17 -37.08 -10.20
CA ILE A 193 -7.50 -36.19 -9.07
C ILE A 193 -8.99 -36.31 -8.77
N HIS A 194 -9.34 -37.02 -7.70
CA HIS A 194 -10.72 -37.12 -7.22
C HIS A 194 -10.83 -36.39 -5.89
N LEU A 195 -11.60 -35.30 -5.87
CA LEU A 195 -11.85 -34.48 -4.68
C LEU A 195 -13.27 -34.77 -4.16
N GLU A 196 -13.35 -35.26 -2.93
CA GLU A 196 -14.58 -35.36 -2.16
C GLU A 196 -14.75 -34.06 -1.37
N SER A 197 -15.74 -33.24 -1.73
CA SER A 197 -15.93 -31.91 -1.13
C SER A 197 -16.65 -31.90 0.21
N GLY A 198 -17.46 -32.92 0.49
CA GLY A 198 -18.40 -32.90 1.61
C GLY A 198 -19.53 -31.87 1.39
N PRO A 199 -20.21 -31.47 2.48
CA PRO A 199 -21.22 -30.42 2.45
C PRO A 199 -20.58 -29.03 2.46
N ARG A 200 -21.34 -28.03 1.97
CA ARG A 200 -20.96 -26.62 2.08
C ARG A 200 -21.53 -26.01 3.35
N PHE A 201 -20.65 -25.55 4.24
CA PHE A 201 -21.07 -24.95 5.50
C PHE A 201 -21.63 -23.53 5.33
N ARG A 202 -22.46 -23.14 6.30
CA ARG A 202 -23.13 -21.84 6.38
C ARG A 202 -22.74 -21.13 7.67
N PHE A 203 -22.84 -19.80 7.67
CA PHE A 203 -22.65 -19.01 8.88
C PHE A 203 -23.77 -19.29 9.89
N GLY A 204 -23.40 -19.68 11.10
CA GLY A 204 -24.30 -19.77 12.25
C GLY A 204 -24.28 -18.51 13.11
N GLN A 205 -24.69 -18.63 14.37
CA GLN A 205 -24.68 -17.54 15.33
C GLN A 205 -23.26 -17.00 15.57
N ILE A 206 -23.15 -15.67 15.62
CA ILE A 206 -21.91 -14.98 15.98
C ILE A 206 -21.87 -14.76 17.49
N ARG A 207 -20.73 -15.08 18.11
CA ARG A 207 -20.51 -14.95 19.55
C ARG A 207 -19.35 -13.98 19.79
N PHE A 208 -19.67 -12.81 20.30
CA PHE A 208 -18.66 -11.82 20.69
C PHE A 208 -18.17 -12.09 22.11
N SER A 209 -16.86 -11.96 22.33
CA SER A 209 -16.29 -11.86 23.66
C SER A 209 -16.76 -10.57 24.36
N GLU A 210 -16.52 -10.46 25.66
CA GLU A 210 -16.81 -9.22 26.40
C GLU A 210 -16.03 -8.04 25.77
N ALA A 211 -16.76 -6.95 25.46
CA ALA A 211 -16.21 -5.77 24.81
C ALA A 211 -16.78 -4.49 25.43
N GLN A 212 -16.10 -3.37 25.20
CA GLN A 212 -16.49 -2.04 25.66
C GLN A 212 -17.70 -1.45 24.91
N LEU A 213 -18.14 -2.10 23.83
CA LEU A 213 -19.23 -1.68 22.96
C LEU A 213 -20.45 -2.58 23.16
N ASP A 214 -21.64 -2.02 23.00
CA ASP A 214 -22.88 -2.78 22.99
C ASP A 214 -22.88 -3.76 21.81
N GLU A 215 -23.48 -4.94 22.00
CA GLU A 215 -23.50 -5.99 20.97
C GLU A 215 -24.17 -5.53 19.67
N ASP A 216 -25.17 -4.64 19.73
CA ASP A 216 -25.80 -4.08 18.53
C ASP A 216 -24.84 -3.22 17.69
N VAL A 217 -23.81 -2.62 18.30
CA VAL A 217 -22.72 -1.95 17.58
C VAL A 217 -21.80 -2.97 16.93
N LEU A 218 -21.48 -4.07 17.61
CA LEU A 218 -20.62 -5.14 17.10
C LEU A 218 -21.27 -5.85 15.91
N GLN A 219 -22.56 -6.13 15.99
CA GLN A 219 -23.33 -6.78 14.94
C GLN A 219 -23.36 -5.97 13.64
N ARG A 220 -23.28 -4.63 13.71
CA ARG A 220 -23.21 -3.76 12.51
C ARG A 220 -21.92 -3.93 11.68
N PHE A 221 -20.87 -4.53 12.25
CA PHE A 221 -19.66 -4.87 11.49
C PHE A 221 -19.81 -6.13 10.65
N VAL A 222 -20.78 -6.99 10.97
CA VAL A 222 -20.94 -8.31 10.33
C VAL A 222 -21.44 -8.14 8.89
N PRO A 223 -20.68 -8.60 7.87
CA PRO A 223 -21.04 -8.40 6.46
C PRO A 223 -21.92 -9.52 5.88
N PHE A 224 -22.44 -10.41 6.72
CA PHE A 224 -23.22 -11.59 6.35
C PHE A 224 -24.35 -11.83 7.36
N HIS A 225 -25.32 -12.66 6.96
CA HIS A 225 -26.41 -13.10 7.82
C HIS A 225 -26.25 -14.58 8.16
N GLU A 226 -26.92 -15.01 9.23
CA GLU A 226 -27.04 -16.43 9.54
C GLU A 226 -27.72 -17.17 8.38
N GLY A 227 -27.18 -18.34 8.02
CA GLY A 227 -27.63 -19.15 6.88
C GLY A 227 -26.96 -18.82 5.55
N ASP A 228 -26.25 -17.69 5.42
CA ASP A 228 -25.40 -17.42 4.27
C ASP A 228 -24.29 -18.46 4.16
N TYR A 229 -23.83 -18.78 2.94
CA TYR A 229 -22.69 -19.70 2.79
C TYR A 229 -21.43 -19.13 3.41
N LEU A 230 -20.74 -19.96 4.20
CA LEU A 230 -19.50 -19.57 4.86
C LEU A 230 -18.41 -19.38 3.81
N THR A 231 -17.79 -18.21 3.79
CA THR A 231 -16.61 -17.95 2.96
C THR A 231 -15.51 -17.25 3.74
N SER A 232 -14.26 -17.58 3.42
CA SER A 232 -13.09 -16.96 4.05
C SER A 232 -13.04 -15.45 3.80
N ASP A 233 -13.48 -15.00 2.62
CA ASP A 233 -13.51 -13.57 2.26
C ASP A 233 -14.40 -12.75 3.20
N ARG A 234 -15.56 -13.29 3.59
CA ARG A 234 -16.49 -12.63 4.50
C ARG A 234 -15.98 -12.59 5.94
N LEU A 235 -15.27 -13.63 6.38
CA LEU A 235 -14.58 -13.64 7.66
C LEU A 235 -13.45 -12.60 7.70
N MET A 236 -12.67 -12.50 6.61
CA MET A 236 -11.64 -11.48 6.48
C MET A 236 -12.22 -10.06 6.43
N GLU A 237 -13.33 -9.85 5.73
CA GLU A 237 -14.04 -8.55 5.69
C GLU A 237 -14.48 -8.11 7.09
N LEU A 238 -15.04 -9.02 7.89
CA LEU A 238 -15.38 -8.76 9.29
C LEU A 238 -14.14 -8.42 10.12
N GLN A 239 -13.06 -9.21 9.99
CA GLN A 239 -11.82 -9.00 10.73
C GLN A 239 -11.19 -7.64 10.41
N PHE A 240 -11.07 -7.29 9.12
CA PHE A 240 -10.53 -6.01 8.69
C PHE A 240 -11.44 -4.85 9.08
N GLY A 241 -12.76 -4.97 8.91
CA GLY A 241 -13.70 -3.92 9.31
C GLY A 241 -13.63 -3.59 10.80
N MET A 242 -13.49 -4.60 11.65
CA MET A 242 -13.30 -4.40 13.09
C MET A 242 -11.91 -3.89 13.45
N ALA A 243 -10.85 -4.39 12.83
CA ALA A 243 -9.48 -3.93 13.07
C ALA A 243 -9.27 -2.46 12.66
N ASP A 244 -9.80 -2.06 11.49
CA ASP A 244 -9.67 -0.71 10.94
C ASP A 244 -10.56 0.32 11.64
N SER A 245 -11.54 -0.12 12.44
CA SER A 245 -12.41 0.75 13.24
C SER A 245 -11.67 1.57 14.30
N ASP A 246 -10.45 1.15 14.64
CA ASP A 246 -9.60 1.64 15.73
C ASP A 246 -10.18 1.39 17.14
N TYR A 247 -11.35 0.73 17.29
CA TYR A 247 -11.90 0.37 18.61
C TYR A 247 -11.08 -0.71 19.33
N PHE A 248 -10.47 -1.62 18.57
CA PHE A 248 -9.81 -2.82 19.09
C PHE A 248 -8.32 -2.84 18.75
N SER A 249 -7.48 -3.30 19.68
CA SER A 249 -6.05 -3.53 19.42
C SER A 249 -5.79 -4.92 18.86
N ARG A 250 -6.70 -5.86 19.09
CA ARG A 250 -6.67 -7.22 18.57
C ARG A 250 -8.08 -7.68 18.23
N VAL A 251 -8.21 -8.30 17.07
CA VAL A 251 -9.44 -8.94 16.58
C VAL A 251 -9.06 -10.32 16.09
N GLN A 252 -9.69 -11.36 16.62
CA GLN A 252 -9.49 -12.74 16.22
C GLN A 252 -10.85 -13.37 15.94
N ILE A 253 -10.99 -13.94 14.75
CA ILE A 253 -12.24 -14.51 14.27
C ILE A 253 -12.01 -15.98 13.96
N GLU A 254 -12.81 -16.84 14.59
CA GLU A 254 -12.67 -18.29 14.47
C GLU A 254 -14.02 -18.95 14.20
N PRO A 255 -14.19 -19.61 13.04
CA PRO A 255 -15.31 -20.52 12.84
C PRO A 255 -15.15 -21.76 13.71
N LEU A 256 -16.15 -22.05 14.54
CA LEU A 256 -16.15 -23.17 15.49
C LEU A 256 -16.65 -24.45 14.81
N TRP A 257 -15.83 -25.02 13.93
CA TRP A 257 -16.19 -26.20 13.11
C TRP A 257 -16.70 -27.40 13.91
N SER A 258 -16.18 -27.61 15.13
CA SER A 258 -16.62 -28.69 16.02
C SER A 258 -18.02 -28.51 16.60
N GLU A 259 -18.57 -27.29 16.52
CA GLU A 259 -19.91 -26.94 16.96
C GLU A 259 -20.90 -26.77 15.79
N ALA A 260 -20.53 -27.22 14.59
CA ALA A 260 -21.45 -27.21 13.47
C ALA A 260 -22.68 -28.07 13.75
N ASP A 261 -23.87 -27.55 13.49
CA ASP A 261 -25.12 -28.28 13.72
C ASP A 261 -25.48 -29.24 12.56
N ASP A 262 -26.63 -29.89 12.68
CA ASP A 262 -27.14 -30.81 11.66
C ASP A 262 -27.38 -30.12 10.31
N ASP A 263 -27.77 -28.83 10.34
CA ASP A 263 -28.00 -27.97 9.18
C ASP A 263 -26.72 -27.33 8.61
N LYS A 264 -25.54 -27.71 9.14
CA LYS A 264 -24.21 -27.23 8.72
C LYS A 264 -24.02 -25.73 8.98
N LEU A 265 -24.73 -25.17 9.95
CA LEU A 265 -24.48 -23.83 10.48
C LEU A 265 -23.31 -23.89 11.45
N VAL A 266 -22.29 -23.06 11.19
CA VAL A 266 -21.06 -23.00 12.00
C VAL A 266 -21.07 -21.70 12.81
N PRO A 267 -21.15 -21.77 14.16
CA PRO A 267 -20.99 -20.59 14.99
C PRO A 267 -19.63 -19.92 14.76
N VAL A 268 -19.58 -18.60 14.82
CA VAL A 268 -18.35 -17.82 14.65
C VAL A 268 -18.02 -17.12 15.97
N ALA A 269 -16.88 -17.46 16.56
CA ALA A 269 -16.35 -16.76 17.72
C ALA A 269 -15.57 -15.51 17.28
N VAL A 270 -15.84 -14.38 17.92
CA VAL A 270 -15.16 -13.11 17.68
C VAL A 270 -14.56 -12.63 19.00
N GLU A 271 -13.26 -12.81 19.14
CA GLU A 271 -12.47 -12.42 20.30
C GLU A 271 -11.89 -11.02 20.10
N LEU A 272 -12.19 -10.12 21.02
CA LEU A 272 -11.91 -8.68 20.93
C LEU A 272 -11.07 -8.21 22.12
N GLU A 273 -10.01 -7.45 21.83
CA GLU A 273 -9.24 -6.72 22.84
C GLU A 273 -9.43 -5.21 22.65
N PRO A 274 -9.94 -4.47 23.65
CA PRO A 274 -10.15 -3.03 23.53
C PRO A 274 -8.82 -2.27 23.31
N ASN A 275 -8.81 -1.33 22.37
CA ASN A 275 -7.65 -0.46 22.16
C ASN A 275 -7.53 0.57 23.31
N LYS A 276 -6.45 1.34 23.41
CA LYS A 276 -6.38 2.44 24.39
C LYS A 276 -7.42 3.51 24.07
N ARG A 277 -8.38 3.72 24.98
CA ARG A 277 -9.51 4.66 24.81
C ARG A 277 -9.14 6.04 24.29
N THR A 278 -7.98 6.56 24.67
CA THR A 278 -7.53 7.90 24.26
C THR A 278 -6.09 7.87 23.80
N TYR A 279 -5.81 8.55 22.70
CA TYR A 279 -4.46 8.82 22.24
C TYR A 279 -4.31 10.30 21.89
N TYR A 280 -3.06 10.75 21.95
CA TYR A 280 -2.68 12.13 21.68
C TYR A 280 -1.71 12.15 20.50
N ARG A 281 -1.80 13.17 19.67
CA ARG A 281 -0.85 13.42 18.58
C ARG A 281 -0.38 14.86 18.70
N ALA A 282 0.93 15.07 18.66
CA ALA A 282 1.50 16.40 18.54
C ALA A 282 2.33 16.45 17.26
N GLY A 283 2.26 17.57 16.56
CA GLY A 283 2.99 17.78 15.31
C GLY A 283 3.62 19.16 15.28
N ILE A 284 4.75 19.26 14.60
CA ILE A 284 5.37 20.53 14.23
C ILE A 284 5.53 20.55 12.71
N GLY A 285 5.39 21.72 12.11
CA GLY A 285 5.54 21.92 10.68
C GLY A 285 6.05 23.32 10.36
N TYR A 286 6.51 23.51 9.14
CA TYR A 286 6.88 24.81 8.62
C TYR A 286 6.48 24.88 7.15
N GLY A 287 5.87 26.00 6.76
CA GLY A 287 5.61 26.34 5.37
C GLY A 287 6.00 27.78 5.12
N THR A 288 6.48 28.10 3.94
CA THR A 288 6.83 29.48 3.57
C THR A 288 5.61 30.39 3.52
N ASP A 289 4.44 29.85 3.21
CA ASP A 289 3.17 30.59 3.23
C ASP A 289 2.55 30.71 4.63
N THR A 290 2.77 29.73 5.51
CA THR A 290 2.06 29.65 6.81
C THR A 290 2.95 29.90 8.02
N GLY A 291 4.27 30.01 7.82
CA GLY A 291 5.26 30.03 8.89
C GLY A 291 5.34 28.72 9.67
N ALA A 292 5.87 28.80 10.88
CA ALA A 292 5.90 27.69 11.82
C ALA A 292 4.49 27.27 12.24
N ARG A 293 4.27 25.96 12.40
CA ARG A 293 3.00 25.35 12.78
C ARG A 293 3.19 24.36 13.92
N LEU A 294 2.31 24.43 14.91
CA LEU A 294 2.14 23.46 15.98
C LEU A 294 0.75 22.85 15.85
N SER A 295 0.64 21.53 16.01
CA SER A 295 -0.63 20.83 16.10
C SER A 295 -0.68 19.94 17.34
N PHE A 296 -1.86 19.86 17.94
CA PHE A 296 -2.16 18.94 19.03
C PHE A 296 -3.56 18.37 18.83
N ASP A 297 -3.66 17.05 18.75
CA ASP A 297 -4.91 16.32 18.63
C ASP A 297 -5.12 15.45 19.87
N GLN A 298 -6.30 15.53 20.46
CA GLN A 298 -6.80 14.55 21.42
C GLN A 298 -7.88 13.71 20.72
N ASN A 299 -7.70 12.40 20.68
CA ASN A 299 -8.64 11.48 20.05
C ASN A 299 -9.12 10.45 21.07
N ARG A 300 -10.44 10.40 21.30
CA ARG A 300 -11.10 9.36 22.08
C ARG A 300 -11.78 8.38 21.14
N ARG A 301 -11.23 7.16 21.08
CA ARG A 301 -11.73 6.07 20.24
C ARG A 301 -13.15 5.68 20.57
N TRP A 302 -13.57 5.83 21.83
CA TRP A 302 -14.97 5.76 22.21
C TRP A 302 -15.26 6.62 23.44
N VAL A 303 -16.46 7.20 23.51
CA VAL A 303 -16.96 7.97 24.65
C VAL A 303 -18.08 7.24 25.40
N ASN A 304 -18.80 6.33 24.73
CA ASN A 304 -19.90 5.52 25.28
C ASN A 304 -19.88 4.11 24.66
N THR A 305 -20.76 3.23 25.13
CA THR A 305 -20.92 1.85 24.63
C THR A 305 -21.52 1.78 23.21
N ARG A 306 -22.17 2.86 22.76
CA ARG A 306 -22.72 3.00 21.39
C ARG A 306 -21.65 3.23 20.31
N GLY A 307 -20.37 3.25 20.70
CA GLY A 307 -19.23 3.48 19.79
C GLY A 307 -19.06 4.92 19.35
N HIS A 308 -19.69 5.91 20.01
CA HIS A 308 -19.48 7.30 19.62
C HIS A 308 -18.03 7.70 19.90
N ARG A 309 -17.43 8.52 19.03
CA ARG A 309 -16.03 8.97 19.13
C ARG A 309 -15.98 10.47 19.30
N PHE A 310 -14.87 10.96 19.85
CA PHE A 310 -14.68 12.39 20.04
C PHE A 310 -13.25 12.76 19.71
N SER A 311 -13.05 13.76 18.86
CA SER A 311 -11.74 14.33 18.57
C SER A 311 -11.73 15.82 18.81
N THR A 312 -10.60 16.32 19.28
CA THR A 312 -10.31 17.75 19.40
C THR A 312 -8.97 18.02 18.74
N GLN A 313 -8.93 19.06 17.91
CA GLN A 313 -7.76 19.49 17.18
C GLN A 313 -7.46 20.95 17.52
N PHE A 314 -6.22 21.21 17.90
CA PHE A 314 -5.65 22.53 18.08
C PHE A 314 -4.54 22.69 17.06
N GLN A 315 -4.61 23.71 16.23
CA GLN A 315 -3.57 24.03 15.27
C GLN A 315 -3.25 25.51 15.40
N LEU A 316 -1.97 25.82 15.60
CA LEU A 316 -1.46 27.18 15.68
C LEU A 316 -0.37 27.34 14.63
N SER A 317 -0.51 28.30 13.74
CA SER A 317 0.54 28.76 12.84
C SER A 317 0.61 30.28 12.81
N GLU A 318 1.69 30.83 12.27
CA GLU A 318 1.89 32.30 12.19
C GLU A 318 0.73 33.01 11.49
N SER A 319 0.15 32.40 10.45
CA SER A 319 -0.98 32.97 9.71
C SER A 319 -2.36 32.49 10.15
N SER A 320 -2.47 31.45 10.99
CA SER A 320 -3.79 30.91 11.35
C SER A 320 -3.81 30.12 12.65
N SER A 321 -4.84 30.32 13.45
CA SER A 321 -5.19 29.51 14.61
C SER A 321 -6.51 28.78 14.35
N THR A 322 -6.57 27.48 14.64
CA THR A 322 -7.79 26.67 14.51
C THR A 322 -7.98 25.83 15.78
N VAL A 323 -9.20 25.86 16.31
CA VAL A 323 -9.67 24.93 17.33
C VAL A 323 -10.90 24.24 16.77
N ALA A 324 -10.87 22.91 16.72
CA ALA A 324 -11.99 22.12 16.22
C ALA A 324 -12.31 20.97 17.18
N ALA A 325 -13.60 20.66 17.31
CA ALA A 325 -14.07 19.47 17.99
C ALA A 325 -15.09 18.73 17.13
N ASN A 326 -14.96 17.41 17.06
CA ASN A 326 -15.82 16.54 16.27
C ASN A 326 -16.38 15.44 17.16
N TYR A 327 -17.70 15.34 17.20
CA TYR A 327 -18.41 14.22 17.83
C TYR A 327 -18.90 13.29 16.72
N ILE A 328 -18.36 12.08 16.65
CA ILE A 328 -18.58 11.13 15.56
C ILE A 328 -19.48 10.00 16.05
N ILE A 329 -20.51 9.68 15.28
CA ILE A 329 -21.50 8.64 15.56
C ILE A 329 -21.38 7.58 14.45
N PRO A 330 -21.08 6.30 14.78
CA PRO A 330 -21.00 5.26 13.77
C PRO A 330 -22.38 5.03 13.13
N GLY A 331 -22.40 4.97 11.79
CA GLY A 331 -23.59 4.74 10.98
C GLY A 331 -24.00 3.26 10.95
N GLN A 332 -24.76 2.85 9.93
CA GLN A 332 -25.24 1.47 9.85
C GLN A 332 -24.10 0.46 9.60
N GLN A 333 -23.07 0.87 8.88
CA GLN A 333 -21.84 0.12 8.66
C GLN A 333 -20.68 0.93 9.23
N PRO A 334 -20.27 0.73 10.50
CA PRO A 334 -19.24 1.55 11.17
C PRO A 334 -17.90 1.64 10.41
N GLN A 335 -17.61 0.65 9.58
CA GLN A 335 -16.44 0.55 8.69
C GLN A 335 -16.47 1.55 7.53
N THR A 336 -17.64 1.97 7.08
CA THR A 336 -17.80 2.81 5.88
C THR A 336 -18.69 4.02 6.09
N ASP A 337 -19.45 4.10 7.18
CA ASP A 337 -20.51 5.08 7.34
C ASP A 337 -20.49 5.73 8.72
N GLN A 338 -20.51 7.06 8.76
CA GLN A 338 -20.49 7.82 10.00
C GLN A 338 -21.20 9.17 9.90
N TYR A 339 -21.83 9.57 10.98
CA TYR A 339 -22.34 10.92 11.19
C TYR A 339 -21.37 11.71 12.06
N ALA A 340 -21.30 13.03 11.87
CA ALA A 340 -20.48 13.88 12.71
C ALA A 340 -21.20 15.18 13.04
N ILE A 341 -21.08 15.61 14.29
CA ILE A 341 -21.36 16.98 14.72
C ILE A 341 -19.99 17.66 14.83
N ARG A 342 -19.81 18.74 14.09
CA ARG A 342 -18.56 19.49 14.01
C ARG A 342 -18.73 20.87 14.59
N THR A 343 -17.75 21.31 15.35
CA THR A 343 -17.58 22.71 15.69
C THR A 343 -16.15 23.11 15.40
N SER A 344 -15.96 24.29 14.82
CA SER A 344 -14.63 24.84 14.63
C SER A 344 -14.65 26.36 14.78
N TRP A 345 -13.62 26.88 15.44
CA TRP A 345 -13.25 28.28 15.41
C TRP A 345 -11.92 28.41 14.69
N ARG A 346 -11.83 29.33 13.73
CA ARG A 346 -10.63 29.64 12.98
C ARG A 346 -10.42 31.14 12.95
N ASP A 347 -9.20 31.55 13.17
CA ASP A 347 -8.74 32.93 13.06
C ASP A 347 -7.53 32.93 12.11
N GLU A 348 -7.56 33.77 11.08
CA GLU A 348 -6.58 33.77 9.98
C GLU A 348 -6.13 35.21 9.66
N ASP A 349 -4.81 35.45 9.68
CA ASP A 349 -4.14 36.67 9.16
C ASP A 349 -3.36 36.31 7.90
N VAL A 350 -3.80 36.80 6.75
CA VAL A 350 -3.14 36.52 5.48
C VAL A 350 -3.05 37.81 4.67
N GLY A 351 -2.08 38.66 5.06
CA GLY A 351 -1.69 39.86 4.32
C GLY A 351 -2.84 40.88 4.21
N PRO A 352 -3.53 40.99 3.06
CA PRO A 352 -4.65 41.92 2.91
C PRO A 352 -5.90 41.55 3.71
N THR A 353 -6.06 40.31 4.17
CA THR A 353 -7.31 39.87 4.82
C THR A 353 -7.09 39.26 6.19
N ARG A 354 -7.99 39.62 7.11
CA ARG A 354 -8.08 39.07 8.46
C ARG A 354 -9.50 38.54 8.66
N THR A 355 -9.62 37.26 8.97
CA THR A 355 -10.92 36.58 9.13
C THR A 355 -11.00 35.81 10.44
N GLU A 356 -12.14 35.89 11.09
CA GLU A 356 -12.54 35.05 12.21
C GLU A 356 -13.80 34.29 11.81
N ILE A 357 -13.74 32.96 11.82
CA ILE A 357 -14.79 32.06 11.34
C ILE A 357 -15.17 31.12 12.46
N PHE A 358 -16.44 31.10 12.83
CA PHE A 358 -17.04 30.06 13.65
C PHE A 358 -17.94 29.18 12.78
N THR A 359 -17.82 27.87 12.92
CA THR A 359 -18.65 26.90 12.21
C THR A 359 -19.26 25.91 13.19
N LEU A 360 -20.56 25.68 13.06
CA LEU A 360 -21.27 24.56 13.66
C LEU A 360 -21.96 23.77 12.55
N GLY A 361 -21.68 22.48 12.46
CA GLY A 361 -22.13 21.68 11.35
C GLY A 361 -22.51 20.27 11.71
N VAL A 362 -23.34 19.68 10.88
CA VAL A 362 -23.60 18.24 10.87
C VAL A 362 -23.16 17.66 9.53
N SER A 363 -22.73 16.41 9.53
CA SER A 363 -22.48 15.70 8.28
C SER A 363 -22.72 14.22 8.35
N TRP A 364 -22.89 13.68 7.16
CA TRP A 364 -22.87 12.26 6.88
C TRP A 364 -21.71 11.94 5.94
N GLN A 365 -20.80 11.08 6.38
CA GLN A 365 -19.63 10.63 5.63
C GLN A 365 -19.79 9.16 5.30
N THR A 366 -19.70 8.83 4.01
CA THR A 366 -19.80 7.47 3.51
C THR A 366 -18.59 7.15 2.63
N GLN A 367 -17.83 6.14 3.01
CA GLN A 367 -16.76 5.52 2.23
C GLN A 367 -17.39 4.55 1.23
N LEU A 368 -17.41 4.97 -0.03
CA LEU A 368 -17.59 4.08 -1.18
C LEU A 368 -16.24 3.44 -1.50
N GLU A 369 -16.17 2.47 -2.40
CA GLU A 369 -14.95 1.68 -2.73
C GLU A 369 -13.62 2.47 -2.62
N ARG A 370 -13.47 3.55 -3.38
CA ARG A 370 -12.28 4.42 -3.36
C ARG A 370 -12.62 5.90 -3.21
N THR A 371 -13.86 6.21 -2.87
CA THR A 371 -14.40 7.58 -2.84
C THR A 371 -15.05 7.84 -1.49
N LEU A 372 -14.52 8.81 -0.74
CA LEU A 372 -15.18 9.34 0.44
C LEU A 372 -16.18 10.41 0.01
N ARG A 373 -17.46 10.20 0.30
CA ARG A 373 -18.52 11.18 0.08
C ARG A 373 -18.88 11.82 1.42
N THR A 374 -18.88 13.16 1.49
CA THR A 374 -19.36 13.92 2.65
C THR A 374 -20.54 14.78 2.25
N MET A 375 -21.68 14.62 2.91
CA MET A 375 -22.81 15.55 2.83
C MET A 375 -22.84 16.35 4.13
N SER A 376 -22.95 17.67 4.07
CA SER A 376 -23.00 18.51 5.27
C SER A 376 -24.08 19.57 5.22
N LEU A 377 -24.43 20.05 6.41
CA LEU A 377 -25.13 21.30 6.62
C LEU A 377 -24.34 22.07 7.68
N ASP A 378 -23.74 23.19 7.28
CA ASP A 378 -22.85 23.98 8.12
C ASP A 378 -23.46 25.38 8.34
N TRP A 379 -23.64 25.80 9.59
CA TRP A 379 -23.84 27.19 9.93
C TRP A 379 -22.48 27.85 10.17
N GLN A 380 -22.22 28.95 9.45
CA GLN A 380 -20.96 29.69 9.48
C GLN A 380 -21.24 31.16 9.85
N ASP A 381 -20.58 31.65 10.89
CA ASP A 381 -20.50 33.08 11.25
C ASP A 381 -19.07 33.54 10.95
N GLU A 382 -18.93 34.55 10.10
CA GLU A 382 -17.64 35.07 9.66
C GLU A 382 -17.57 36.58 9.84
N ARG A 383 -16.54 37.00 10.57
CA ARG A 383 -16.14 38.39 10.72
C ARG A 383 -14.87 38.60 9.94
N ASP A 384 -14.91 39.49 8.96
CA ASP A 384 -13.74 39.81 8.18
C ASP A 384 -13.51 41.32 8.09
N ARG A 385 -12.24 41.67 7.88
CA ARG A 385 -11.87 43.02 7.46
C ARG A 385 -11.61 42.98 5.96
N PHE A 386 -12.43 43.71 5.22
CA PHE A 386 -12.43 43.74 3.77
C PHE A 386 -12.47 45.21 3.33
N GLU A 387 -11.50 45.65 2.53
CA GLU A 387 -11.35 47.06 2.10
C GLU A 387 -11.31 48.06 3.28
N GLY A 388 -10.67 47.67 4.38
CA GLY A 388 -10.61 48.48 5.60
C GLY A 388 -11.90 48.50 6.44
N GLU A 389 -13.02 48.01 5.91
CA GLU A 389 -14.29 47.90 6.64
C GLU A 389 -14.43 46.56 7.36
N ARG A 390 -15.09 46.58 8.53
CA ARG A 390 -15.44 45.36 9.25
C ARG A 390 -16.81 44.88 8.78
N ARG A 391 -16.86 43.67 8.26
CA ARG A 391 -18.09 43.00 7.85
C ARG A 391 -18.35 41.79 8.74
N ASN A 392 -19.62 41.54 9.03
CA ASN A 392 -20.08 40.33 9.68
C ASN A 392 -21.08 39.65 8.76
N THR A 393 -20.87 38.37 8.46
CA THR A 393 -21.75 37.60 7.60
C THR A 393 -22.08 36.26 8.25
N GLN A 394 -23.29 35.79 7.98
CA GLN A 394 -23.74 34.46 8.39
C GLN A 394 -24.26 33.70 7.17
N PHE A 395 -24.03 32.39 7.16
CA PHE A 395 -24.49 31.48 6.12
C PHE A 395 -24.91 30.13 6.70
N LEU A 396 -26.01 29.58 6.18
CA LEU A 396 -26.36 28.18 6.34
C LEU A 396 -26.09 27.46 5.02
N ILE A 397 -25.07 26.61 5.01
CA ILE A 397 -24.46 26.06 3.80
C ILE A 397 -24.70 24.55 3.74
N PRO A 398 -25.69 24.06 2.99
CA PRO A 398 -25.70 22.68 2.52
C PRO A 398 -24.53 22.44 1.56
N SER A 399 -23.82 21.33 1.74
CA SER A 399 -22.74 20.94 0.84
C SER A 399 -22.67 19.43 0.58
N ILE A 400 -22.08 19.08 -0.56
CA ILE A 400 -21.69 17.71 -0.88
C ILE A 400 -20.30 17.70 -1.50
N GLN A 401 -19.45 16.79 -1.02
CA GLN A 401 -18.07 16.64 -1.48
C GLN A 401 -17.77 15.17 -1.78
N TRP A 402 -17.06 14.92 -2.88
CA TRP A 402 -16.49 13.62 -3.22
C TRP A 402 -14.98 13.73 -3.28
N ASN A 403 -14.29 12.90 -2.50
CA ASN A 403 -12.84 12.80 -2.49
C ASN A 403 -12.42 11.38 -2.89
N ARG A 404 -11.79 11.24 -4.05
CA ARG A 404 -11.30 9.96 -4.58
C ARG A 404 -9.78 9.94 -4.61
N VAL A 405 -9.18 8.99 -3.91
CA VAL A 405 -7.72 8.81 -3.87
C VAL A 405 -7.37 7.40 -4.32
N HIS A 406 -6.41 7.29 -5.23
CA HIS A 406 -5.87 6.01 -5.66
C HIS A 406 -4.36 6.09 -5.75
N THR A 407 -3.66 5.36 -4.88
CA THR A 407 -2.22 5.14 -4.98
C THR A 407 -1.83 3.83 -4.30
N PRO A 408 -0.87 3.05 -4.86
CA PRO A 408 -0.34 1.87 -4.20
C PRO A 408 0.48 2.17 -2.93
N ASP A 409 1.14 3.33 -2.89
CA ASP A 409 2.01 3.76 -1.78
C ASP A 409 1.77 5.25 -1.50
N ARG A 410 1.43 5.58 -0.25
CA ARG A 410 1.14 6.96 0.19
C ARG A 410 2.39 7.77 0.55
N LEU A 411 3.51 7.10 0.82
CA LEU A 411 4.76 7.75 1.23
C LEU A 411 5.61 8.11 0.02
N ASP A 412 5.83 7.17 -0.92
CA ASP A 412 6.48 7.46 -2.21
C ASP A 412 5.55 7.12 -3.38
N VAL A 413 4.78 8.12 -3.78
CA VAL A 413 3.82 7.99 -4.88
C VAL A 413 4.58 7.93 -6.21
N ALA A 414 4.74 6.74 -6.77
CA ALA A 414 5.23 6.55 -8.15
C ALA A 414 4.10 6.68 -9.19
N ARG A 415 2.90 6.20 -8.84
CA ARG A 415 1.69 6.32 -9.68
C ARG A 415 0.47 6.51 -8.79
N GLY A 416 -0.41 7.44 -9.18
CA GLY A 416 -1.66 7.64 -8.47
C GLY A 416 -2.36 8.93 -8.84
N TYR A 417 -3.55 9.12 -8.29
CA TYR A 417 -4.30 10.36 -8.41
C TYR A 417 -5.12 10.67 -7.16
N ARG A 418 -5.41 11.95 -6.97
CA ARG A 418 -6.40 12.50 -6.03
C ARG A 418 -7.36 13.40 -6.82
N LEU A 419 -8.66 13.18 -6.66
CA LEU A 419 -9.72 13.99 -7.27
C LEU A 419 -10.67 14.47 -6.18
N ASN A 420 -11.01 15.75 -6.19
CA ASN A 420 -12.00 16.36 -5.31
C ASN A 420 -13.04 17.12 -6.13
N LEU A 421 -14.32 16.85 -5.87
CA LEU A 421 -15.44 17.63 -6.38
C LEU A 421 -16.24 18.13 -5.18
N GLY A 422 -16.51 19.42 -5.11
CA GLY A 422 -17.31 20.06 -4.07
C GLY A 422 -18.42 20.89 -4.68
N LEU A 423 -19.62 20.74 -4.12
CA LEU A 423 -20.80 21.56 -4.43
C LEU A 423 -21.32 22.14 -3.12
N ARG A 424 -21.54 23.45 -3.08
CA ARG A 424 -22.15 24.12 -1.93
C ARG A 424 -22.99 25.30 -2.37
N GLY A 425 -23.93 25.70 -1.53
CA GLY A 425 -24.71 26.90 -1.78
C GLY A 425 -25.37 27.39 -0.51
N ALA A 426 -25.94 28.57 -0.55
CA ALA A 426 -26.68 29.17 0.54
C ALA A 426 -27.80 30.05 -0.02
N THR A 427 -28.80 30.35 0.82
CA THR A 427 -29.91 31.23 0.42
C THR A 427 -30.30 32.20 1.52
N GLU A 428 -30.61 33.44 1.14
CA GLU A 428 -31.12 34.50 2.04
C GLU A 428 -32.39 34.06 2.78
N GLN A 429 -33.17 33.16 2.19
CA GLN A 429 -34.37 32.59 2.82
C GLN A 429 -34.05 31.68 4.02
N ALA A 430 -32.78 31.30 4.22
CA ALA A 430 -32.33 30.38 5.24
C ALA A 430 -31.07 30.89 5.95
N LEU A 431 -31.24 31.88 6.85
CA LEU A 431 -30.18 32.40 7.75
C LEU A 431 -28.87 32.80 7.05
N SER A 432 -28.91 33.14 5.76
CA SER A 432 -27.74 33.50 4.97
C SER A 432 -27.75 34.96 4.53
N SER A 433 -26.58 35.55 4.36
CA SER A 433 -26.45 36.98 4.07
C SER A 433 -26.67 37.34 2.60
N THR A 434 -26.50 36.35 1.70
CA THR A 434 -26.78 36.45 0.26
C THR A 434 -27.01 35.03 -0.30
N ASP A 435 -27.68 34.94 -1.46
CA ASP A 435 -27.79 33.70 -2.22
C ASP A 435 -26.48 33.41 -2.96
N PHE A 436 -26.00 32.17 -2.90
CA PHE A 436 -24.91 31.71 -3.77
C PHE A 436 -24.96 30.22 -4.07
N GLY A 437 -24.35 29.84 -5.19
CA GLY A 437 -23.99 28.47 -5.54
C GLY A 437 -22.54 28.42 -5.98
N GLN A 438 -21.78 27.44 -5.50
CA GLN A 438 -20.37 27.28 -5.79
C GLN A 438 -20.01 25.84 -6.14
N VAL A 439 -19.17 25.68 -7.15
CA VAL A 439 -18.60 24.42 -7.59
C VAL A 439 -17.07 24.51 -7.54
N THR A 440 -16.43 23.49 -6.97
CA THR A 440 -14.98 23.35 -6.93
C THR A 440 -14.54 21.99 -7.45
N LEU A 441 -13.52 21.95 -8.29
CA LEU A 441 -12.92 20.75 -8.83
C LEU A 441 -11.40 20.85 -8.68
N SER A 442 -10.78 19.91 -7.97
CA SER A 442 -9.32 19.80 -7.89
C SER A 442 -8.87 18.41 -8.30
N GLY A 443 -7.75 18.31 -9.01
CA GLY A 443 -7.14 17.05 -9.40
C GLY A 443 -5.62 17.11 -9.26
N LYS A 444 -5.02 16.04 -8.76
CA LYS A 444 -3.57 15.83 -8.75
C LYS A 444 -3.26 14.44 -9.28
N PHE A 445 -2.34 14.35 -10.22
CA PHE A 445 -1.93 13.10 -10.87
C PHE A 445 -0.43 12.97 -10.79
N VAL A 446 0.03 11.76 -10.48
CA VAL A 446 1.45 11.41 -10.41
C VAL A 446 1.67 10.16 -11.23
N PHE A 447 2.68 10.16 -12.10
CA PHE A 447 3.10 8.95 -12.79
C PHE A 447 4.60 8.95 -13.12
N SER A 448 5.26 7.81 -12.89
CA SER A 448 6.61 7.56 -13.38
C SER A 448 6.58 7.00 -14.80
N PHE A 449 7.22 7.72 -15.74
CA PHE A 449 7.32 7.34 -17.16
C PHE A 449 8.66 6.68 -17.51
N ALA A 450 9.65 6.78 -16.62
CA ALA A 450 10.90 6.02 -16.66
C ALA A 450 11.35 5.73 -15.22
N GLU A 451 12.32 4.83 -15.02
CA GLU A 451 12.73 4.37 -13.68
C GLU A 451 13.13 5.51 -12.72
N ARG A 452 13.72 6.58 -13.26
CA ARG A 452 14.21 7.74 -12.49
C ARG A 452 13.41 9.02 -12.73
N PHE A 453 12.38 8.97 -13.56
CA PHE A 453 11.61 10.16 -13.91
C PHE A 453 10.16 10.03 -13.47
N ARG A 454 9.68 11.08 -12.82
CA ARG A 454 8.32 11.20 -12.33
C ARG A 454 7.71 12.49 -12.83
N PHE A 455 6.47 12.44 -13.30
CA PHE A 455 5.70 13.60 -13.69
C PHE A 455 4.56 13.81 -12.71
N LEU A 456 4.36 15.05 -12.30
CA LEU A 456 3.26 15.47 -11.44
C LEU A 456 2.50 16.58 -12.16
N THR A 457 1.18 16.49 -12.15
CA THR A 457 0.32 17.57 -12.62
C THR A 457 -0.83 17.81 -11.66
N ARG A 458 -1.22 19.08 -11.53
CA ARG A 458 -2.33 19.51 -10.69
C ARG A 458 -3.21 20.50 -11.46
N GLY A 459 -4.50 20.47 -11.19
CA GLY A 459 -5.44 21.50 -11.61
C GLY A 459 -6.43 21.82 -10.49
N ASP A 460 -6.75 23.10 -10.31
CA ASP A 460 -7.73 23.61 -9.37
C ASP A 460 -8.66 24.58 -10.09
N PHE A 461 -9.95 24.27 -10.09
CA PHE A 461 -10.99 25.02 -10.78
C PHE A 461 -12.13 25.34 -9.82
N GLY A 462 -12.67 26.55 -9.93
CA GLY A 462 -13.73 27.00 -9.04
C GLY A 462 -14.61 28.04 -9.71
N THR A 463 -15.90 28.04 -9.39
CA THR A 463 -16.82 29.08 -9.85
C THR A 463 -17.91 29.34 -8.82
N THR A 464 -18.21 30.61 -8.58
CA THR A 464 -19.27 31.07 -7.68
C THR A 464 -20.27 31.92 -8.45
N ALA A 465 -21.52 31.52 -8.43
CA ALA A 465 -22.64 32.37 -8.80
C ALA A 465 -23.27 32.93 -7.51
N ALA A 466 -23.40 34.24 -7.41
CA ALA A 466 -23.99 34.92 -6.27
C ALA A 466 -24.83 36.11 -6.73
N THR A 467 -25.94 36.39 -6.05
CA THR A 467 -26.79 37.55 -6.31
C THR A 467 -26.09 38.85 -5.94
N ASP A 468 -25.45 38.88 -4.76
CA ASP A 468 -24.58 39.95 -4.29
C ASP A 468 -23.21 39.37 -3.89
N PHE A 469 -22.20 39.53 -4.74
CA PHE A 469 -20.86 39.00 -4.47
C PHE A 469 -20.11 39.81 -3.42
N ASP A 470 -20.49 41.07 -3.20
CA ASP A 470 -19.90 41.93 -2.19
C ASP A 470 -20.35 41.52 -0.78
N ARG A 471 -21.39 40.69 -0.67
CA ARG A 471 -21.76 40.00 0.56
C ARG A 471 -21.14 38.62 0.74
N ILE A 472 -20.42 38.11 -0.25
CA ILE A 472 -19.67 36.86 -0.12
C ILE A 472 -18.40 37.12 0.70
N PRO A 473 -18.24 36.44 1.85
CA PRO A 473 -17.13 36.69 2.75
C PRO A 473 -15.83 36.14 2.20
N THR A 474 -14.72 36.66 2.72
CA THR A 474 -13.36 36.34 2.25
C THR A 474 -13.12 34.82 2.18
N SER A 475 -13.58 34.03 3.15
CA SER A 475 -13.35 32.57 3.14
C SER A 475 -14.06 31.80 2.02
N LEU A 476 -15.06 32.41 1.38
CA LEU A 476 -15.83 31.82 0.30
C LEU A 476 -15.41 32.31 -1.09
N ARG A 477 -14.49 33.28 -1.17
CA ARG A 477 -13.92 33.79 -2.42
C ARG A 477 -12.71 32.97 -2.88
N PHE A 478 -12.35 33.07 -4.15
CA PHE A 478 -11.17 32.40 -4.68
C PHE A 478 -9.94 33.30 -4.70
N TYR A 479 -8.79 32.73 -4.36
CA TYR A 479 -7.49 33.38 -4.38
C TYR A 479 -6.46 32.45 -5.02
N ALA A 480 -5.46 33.03 -5.68
CA ALA A 480 -4.33 32.29 -6.25
C ALA A 480 -2.98 32.83 -5.75
N GLY A 481 -1.91 32.06 -5.99
CA GLY A 481 -0.55 32.34 -5.51
C GLY A 481 -0.19 31.60 -4.21
N GLY A 482 1.09 31.24 -4.07
CA GLY A 482 1.63 30.45 -2.97
C GLY A 482 2.05 29.02 -3.33
N ASP A 483 2.53 28.27 -2.35
CA ASP A 483 3.14 26.93 -2.41
C ASP A 483 2.26 25.91 -3.16
N THR A 484 0.94 25.97 -2.94
CA THR A 484 -0.05 25.05 -3.50
C THR A 484 -0.96 25.71 -4.53
N SER A 485 -0.54 26.82 -5.15
CA SER A 485 -1.30 27.52 -6.18
C SER A 485 -0.39 27.89 -7.35
N ILE A 486 0.23 29.07 -7.34
CA ILE A 486 1.16 29.52 -8.37
C ILE A 486 2.46 29.91 -7.65
N ARG A 487 3.45 29.01 -7.65
CA ARG A 487 4.76 29.28 -7.05
C ARG A 487 5.44 30.45 -7.78
N GLY A 488 6.21 31.25 -7.06
CA GLY A 488 6.78 32.52 -7.54
C GLY A 488 5.93 33.75 -7.20
N TYR A 489 4.65 33.55 -6.87
CA TYR A 489 3.77 34.58 -6.32
C TYR A 489 3.54 34.36 -4.82
N GLY A 490 3.27 35.44 -4.09
CA GLY A 490 2.95 35.35 -2.66
C GLY A 490 1.61 34.66 -2.41
N TYR A 491 1.45 34.09 -1.21
CA TYR A 491 0.21 33.44 -0.79
C TYR A 491 -1.01 34.37 -0.95
N ARG A 492 -2.02 33.94 -1.71
CA ARG A 492 -3.24 34.70 -2.03
C ARG A 492 -3.00 36.09 -2.68
N MET A 493 -1.86 36.31 -3.33
CA MET A 493 -1.50 37.60 -3.94
C MET A 493 -1.90 37.73 -5.42
N VAL A 494 -2.57 36.72 -5.99
CA VAL A 494 -3.06 36.72 -7.38
C VAL A 494 -4.59 36.69 -7.37
N GLY A 495 -5.20 37.74 -7.92
CA GLY A 495 -6.65 37.92 -7.98
C GLY A 495 -7.07 39.34 -8.34
N PRO A 496 -8.38 39.63 -8.39
CA PRO A 496 -8.91 40.98 -8.56
C PRO A 496 -8.45 41.90 -7.43
N ARG A 497 -8.32 43.19 -7.73
CA ARG A 497 -7.89 44.23 -6.79
C ARG A 497 -8.93 45.34 -6.66
N ASN A 498 -9.05 45.93 -5.48
CA ASN A 498 -9.84 47.13 -5.25
C ASN A 498 -9.11 48.41 -5.69
N GLU A 499 -9.71 49.58 -5.46
CA GLU A 499 -9.16 50.89 -5.83
C GLU A 499 -7.84 51.20 -5.09
N GLU A 500 -7.67 50.65 -3.88
CA GLU A 500 -6.46 50.74 -3.06
C GLU A 500 -5.35 49.75 -3.49
N GLY A 501 -5.65 48.85 -4.43
CA GLY A 501 -4.73 47.84 -4.93
C GLY A 501 -4.62 46.56 -4.07
N GLU A 502 -5.47 46.40 -3.06
CA GLU A 502 -5.58 45.21 -2.21
C GLU A 502 -6.29 44.07 -2.95
N ILE A 503 -5.88 42.81 -2.70
CA ILE A 503 -6.48 41.64 -3.35
C ILE A 503 -7.80 41.28 -2.66
N VAL A 504 -8.89 41.29 -3.41
CA VAL A 504 -10.26 41.07 -2.90
C VAL A 504 -10.81 39.67 -3.15
N GLY A 505 -10.11 38.86 -3.93
CA GLY A 505 -10.54 37.51 -4.34
C GLY A 505 -11.59 37.54 -5.44
N GLY A 506 -11.59 36.52 -6.29
CA GLY A 506 -12.44 36.45 -7.48
C GLY A 506 -13.60 35.45 -7.38
N ARG A 507 -14.56 35.59 -8.30
CA ARG A 507 -15.69 34.66 -8.50
C ARG A 507 -15.27 33.32 -9.06
N HIS A 508 -14.19 33.29 -9.83
CA HIS A 508 -13.70 32.11 -10.53
C HIS A 508 -12.24 31.81 -10.19
N LEU A 509 -11.86 30.55 -10.30
CA LEU A 509 -10.50 30.05 -10.14
C LEU A 509 -10.16 29.12 -11.30
N ALA A 510 -8.99 29.31 -11.89
CA ALA A 510 -8.38 28.33 -12.77
C ALA A 510 -6.86 28.34 -12.55
N VAL A 511 -6.34 27.26 -11.98
CA VAL A 511 -4.90 27.09 -11.73
C VAL A 511 -4.47 25.72 -12.22
N GLY A 512 -3.34 25.66 -12.93
CA GLY A 512 -2.72 24.44 -13.41
C GLY A 512 -1.23 24.41 -13.09
N SER A 513 -0.69 23.20 -12.93
CA SER A 513 0.72 22.98 -12.66
C SER A 513 1.22 21.72 -13.36
N ALA A 514 2.44 21.78 -13.88
CA ALA A 514 3.18 20.65 -14.42
C ALA A 514 4.60 20.63 -13.82
N GLU A 515 5.00 19.49 -13.27
CA GLU A 515 6.28 19.29 -12.59
C GLU A 515 6.91 17.96 -13.07
N VAL A 516 8.22 18.00 -13.31
CA VAL A 516 9.02 16.81 -13.62
C VAL A 516 10.11 16.67 -12.58
N ASP A 517 10.20 15.48 -12.00
CA ASP A 517 11.24 15.09 -11.05
C ASP A 517 12.21 14.10 -11.71
N TYR A 518 13.50 14.27 -11.41
CA TYR A 518 14.56 13.33 -11.74
C TYR A 518 15.25 12.83 -10.47
N GLU A 519 15.22 11.52 -10.24
CA GLU A 519 15.90 10.86 -9.13
C GLU A 519 17.37 10.62 -9.47
N PHE A 520 18.26 11.43 -8.88
CA PHE A 520 19.71 11.34 -9.09
C PHE A 520 20.39 10.42 -8.07
N ARG A 521 19.74 10.15 -6.94
CA ARG A 521 20.17 9.23 -5.87
C ARG A 521 18.91 8.70 -5.17
N PRO A 522 18.90 7.47 -4.62
CA PRO A 522 17.75 6.98 -3.87
C PRO A 522 17.26 8.00 -2.84
N ASN A 523 15.95 8.26 -2.81
CA ASN A 523 15.26 9.24 -1.95
C ASN A 523 15.52 10.72 -2.25
N TRP A 524 16.31 11.05 -3.28
CA TRP A 524 16.64 12.42 -3.65
C TRP A 524 16.30 12.69 -5.12
N ARG A 525 15.43 13.68 -5.33
CA ARG A 525 15.04 14.13 -6.67
C ARG A 525 15.32 15.61 -6.85
N VAL A 526 15.64 16.01 -8.07
CA VAL A 526 15.58 17.41 -8.51
C VAL A 526 14.32 17.59 -9.33
N ALA A 527 13.67 18.73 -9.20
CA ALA A 527 12.40 19.02 -9.84
C ALA A 527 12.51 20.28 -10.69
N ALA A 528 11.76 20.34 -11.78
CA ALA A 528 11.48 21.55 -12.54
C ALA A 528 9.97 21.65 -12.76
N PHE A 529 9.41 22.86 -12.64
CA PHE A 529 7.97 23.05 -12.73
C PHE A 529 7.57 24.36 -13.39
N ILE A 530 6.34 24.37 -13.88
CA ILE A 530 5.61 25.54 -14.35
C ILE A 530 4.21 25.52 -13.74
N ASP A 531 3.84 26.63 -13.12
CA ASP A 531 2.52 26.85 -12.56
C ASP A 531 1.89 28.04 -13.29
N SER A 532 0.61 27.96 -13.66
CA SER A 532 -0.09 29.05 -14.33
C SER A 532 -1.55 29.10 -13.94
N GLY A 533 -2.08 30.29 -13.71
CA GLY A 533 -3.49 30.44 -13.38
C GLY A 533 -3.88 31.83 -12.93
N ASN A 534 -5.13 31.96 -12.50
CA ASN A 534 -5.66 33.19 -11.91
C ASN A 534 -6.89 32.91 -11.02
N ALA A 535 -7.13 33.82 -10.07
CA ALA A 535 -8.47 34.04 -9.52
C ALA A 535 -9.04 35.28 -10.23
N PHE A 536 -10.26 35.23 -10.73
CA PHE A 536 -10.75 36.25 -11.66
C PHE A 536 -12.26 36.45 -11.58
N ASP A 537 -12.71 37.60 -12.06
CA ASP A 537 -14.12 37.91 -12.26
C ASP A 537 -14.49 37.86 -13.74
N ASN A 538 -13.55 38.19 -14.64
CA ASN A 538 -13.75 38.09 -16.08
C ASN A 538 -12.85 37.01 -16.68
N VAL A 539 -13.41 36.20 -17.58
CA VAL A 539 -12.68 35.07 -18.21
C VAL A 539 -11.46 35.52 -19.04
N ASN A 540 -11.40 36.81 -19.40
CA ASN A 540 -10.29 37.40 -20.14
C ASN A 540 -9.17 37.95 -19.23
N ASP A 541 -9.32 37.89 -17.89
CA ASP A 541 -8.31 38.37 -16.96
C ASP A 541 -7.02 37.55 -17.09
N ALA A 542 -5.89 38.25 -17.27
CA ALA A 542 -4.63 37.62 -17.64
C ALA A 542 -4.11 36.64 -16.57
N PHE A 543 -3.68 35.46 -17.01
CA PHE A 543 -3.06 34.48 -16.12
C PHE A 543 -1.69 34.96 -15.64
N ARG A 544 -1.34 34.50 -14.44
CA ARG A 544 -0.01 34.65 -13.84
C ARG A 544 0.71 33.32 -13.94
N THR A 545 1.97 33.36 -14.34
CA THR A 545 2.78 32.17 -14.59
C THR A 545 4.05 32.24 -13.78
N GLY A 546 4.31 31.19 -13.01
CA GLY A 546 5.53 30.99 -12.26
C GLY A 546 6.29 29.79 -12.76
N ILE A 547 7.61 29.91 -12.82
CA ILE A 547 8.51 28.80 -13.16
C ILE A 547 9.52 28.60 -12.05
N GLY A 548 10.00 27.38 -11.89
CA GLY A 548 10.98 27.13 -10.85
C GLY A 548 11.63 25.75 -10.93
N ALA A 549 12.56 25.57 -10.00
CA ALA A 549 13.26 24.33 -9.78
C ALA A 549 13.38 24.05 -8.29
N GLY A 550 13.54 22.78 -7.92
CA GLY A 550 13.61 22.40 -6.53
C GLY A 550 14.25 21.06 -6.26
N VAL A 551 14.31 20.73 -4.97
CA VAL A 551 14.81 19.47 -4.45
C VAL A 551 13.68 18.76 -3.71
N ARG A 552 13.61 17.44 -3.87
CA ARG A 552 12.69 16.55 -3.15
C ARG A 552 13.54 15.59 -2.34
N TRP A 553 13.28 15.51 -1.04
CA TRP A 553 13.93 14.55 -0.17
C TRP A 553 12.88 13.70 0.54
N GLN A 554 12.92 12.40 0.29
CA GLN A 554 12.13 11.42 1.02
C GLN A 554 12.83 11.11 2.35
N SER A 555 12.44 11.81 3.41
CA SER A 555 12.99 11.60 4.75
C SER A 555 12.28 10.46 5.49
N PRO A 556 12.87 9.89 6.56
CA PRO A 556 12.20 8.88 7.40
C PRO A 556 10.88 9.34 8.03
N VAL A 557 10.66 10.66 8.12
CA VAL A 557 9.47 11.27 8.72
C VAL A 557 8.49 11.84 7.69
N GLY A 558 8.80 11.72 6.39
CA GLY A 558 7.94 12.13 5.27
C GLY A 558 8.67 12.92 4.16
N PRO A 559 7.99 13.19 3.03
CA PRO A 559 8.56 13.94 1.91
C PRO A 559 8.75 15.41 2.24
N ILE A 560 9.93 15.95 1.91
CA ILE A 560 10.30 17.36 2.03
C ILE A 560 10.53 17.92 0.63
N ARG A 561 9.98 19.11 0.36
CA ARG A 561 10.09 19.81 -0.93
C ARG A 561 10.63 21.22 -0.71
N ILE A 562 11.71 21.56 -1.39
CA ILE A 562 12.33 22.88 -1.35
C ILE A 562 12.37 23.41 -2.78
N ASP A 563 11.65 24.48 -3.08
CA ASP A 563 11.52 25.05 -4.41
C ASP A 563 12.01 26.50 -4.43
N LEU A 564 12.66 26.89 -5.53
CA LEU A 564 12.91 28.28 -5.88
C LEU A 564 12.08 28.60 -7.13
N ALA A 565 11.24 29.63 -7.04
CA ALA A 565 10.32 29.99 -8.10
C ALA A 565 10.38 31.49 -8.43
N HIS A 566 10.09 31.84 -9.67
CA HIS A 566 10.05 33.21 -10.17
C HIS A 566 8.76 33.45 -10.96
N GLY A 567 8.04 34.51 -10.63
CA GLY A 567 6.87 35.00 -11.39
C GLY A 567 7.30 35.73 -12.65
N LEU A 568 6.57 35.55 -13.76
CA LEU A 568 6.94 36.08 -15.08
C LEU A 568 6.18 37.34 -15.49
N ALA A 569 5.22 37.81 -14.70
CA ALA A 569 4.26 38.82 -15.14
C ALA A 569 4.59 40.25 -14.71
N ASP A 570 5.21 40.46 -13.54
CA ASP A 570 5.40 41.80 -13.00
C ASP A 570 6.89 42.20 -12.98
N VAL A 571 7.19 43.43 -13.43
CA VAL A 571 8.56 43.99 -13.45
C VAL A 571 9.00 44.25 -12.01
N GLY A 572 9.76 43.32 -11.42
CA GLY A 572 10.19 43.35 -10.02
C GLY A 572 9.97 42.06 -9.24
N ASP A 573 9.39 41.03 -9.86
CA ASP A 573 9.18 39.73 -9.22
C ASP A 573 10.50 39.11 -8.75
N THR A 574 10.61 38.90 -7.44
CA THR A 574 11.79 38.30 -6.81
C THR A 574 11.69 36.77 -6.80
N ILE A 575 12.84 36.11 -6.79
CA ILE A 575 12.89 34.66 -6.57
C ILE A 575 12.33 34.38 -5.18
N ARG A 576 11.32 33.52 -5.10
CA ARG A 576 10.70 33.06 -3.84
C ARG A 576 11.15 31.66 -3.50
N LEU A 577 11.44 31.46 -2.22
CA LEU A 577 11.61 30.13 -1.63
C LEU A 577 10.24 29.59 -1.27
N HIS A 578 9.99 28.32 -1.62
CA HIS A 578 8.85 27.56 -1.17
C HIS A 578 9.31 26.31 -0.42
N LEU A 579 8.75 26.04 0.75
CA LEU A 579 9.07 24.88 1.58
C LEU A 579 7.79 24.16 1.99
N THR A 580 7.67 22.88 1.64
CA THR A 580 6.53 22.05 2.05
C THR A 580 6.95 20.70 2.58
N LEU A 581 6.22 20.21 3.60
CA LEU A 581 6.38 18.90 4.22
C LEU A 581 5.05 18.16 4.13
N GLY A 582 5.07 16.95 3.58
CA GLY A 582 3.89 16.08 3.51
C GLY A 582 3.80 15.25 2.23
N PRO A 583 2.86 14.29 2.18
CA PRO A 583 2.66 13.40 1.04
C PRO A 583 2.12 14.13 -0.19
N ASP A 584 2.34 13.53 -1.36
CA ASP A 584 1.92 14.09 -2.63
C ASP A 584 0.41 13.96 -2.86
N LEU A 585 -0.18 12.82 -2.51
CA LEU A 585 -1.57 12.44 -2.82
C LEU A 585 -2.41 12.06 -1.62
#